data_AF-A0A8R7TU39-F1
#
_entry.id   AF-A0A8R7TU39-F1
#
_cell.length_a   1.000
_cell.length_b   1.000
_cell.length_c   1.000
_cell.angle_alpha   90.00
_cell.angle_beta   90.00
_cell.angle_gamma   90.00
#
_symmetry.space_group_name_H-M   'P 1'
#
loop_
_entity.id
_entity.type
_entity.pdbx_description
1 polymer ?
#
loop_
_entity_poly.entity_id
_entity_poly.type
_entity_poly.pdbx_seq_one_letter_code
_entity_poly.pdbx_strand_id
1 'polypeptide(L)'
;MREWMTEFRAFLTTSYPPPVEADGAPDALRAAVCDNLQLYMEKYEEEFRAYLKEFVEAVWGLLMAPTVSPSRGQLAVTAIRFLTTVAESVHHALFGTPDAMKQICDSVVVPNLRLRDEDEELFEGNWVEYVRRDAEGSDTDTLRRAACRLLRGLAANYREQVAVLVSAQVQQMLAAYAADRANNWKEKDAAIYLVIALMQKPGATGGGTPVVDMESFFASVIVPELQAPDWESEPMLKATVLRFLKEFKDQIPKATALALLPSVTRFLTHESNVVHSYAAIFIENLLIIKDVVQIIQSLSKALGYPDSYENPYLMKCLMRVLGIATIAGQVVHEITARLVGILMEVCNNPKNPDFNHYLFEALAAVIGKAGEQDP
;
A
#
# COMPACT_ATOMS: atom_id res chain seq x y z
N MET A 1 -2.51 -36.66 16.29
CA MET A 1 -1.81 -35.82 15.30
C MET A 1 -1.58 -36.53 13.97
N ARG A 2 -0.94 -37.71 13.94
CA ARG A 2 -0.66 -38.44 12.69
C ARG A 2 -1.87 -38.60 11.76
N GLU A 3 -3.01 -39.07 12.29
CA GLU A 3 -4.24 -39.26 11.50
C GLU A 3 -4.69 -37.97 10.82
N TRP A 4 -4.79 -36.88 11.57
CA TRP A 4 -5.14 -35.56 11.03
C TRP A 4 -4.12 -35.04 10.00
N MET A 5 -2.82 -35.25 10.21
CA MET A 5 -1.80 -34.81 9.25
C MET A 5 -1.88 -35.60 7.93
N THR A 6 -2.20 -36.89 7.99
CA THR A 6 -2.46 -37.70 6.79
C THR A 6 -3.65 -37.15 6.00
N GLU A 7 -4.77 -36.86 6.67
CA GLU A 7 -5.98 -36.34 6.02
C GLU A 7 -5.77 -34.92 5.47
N PHE A 8 -5.12 -34.03 6.22
CA PHE A 8 -4.81 -32.67 5.76
C PHE A 8 -3.92 -32.68 4.52
N ARG A 9 -2.91 -33.56 4.48
CA ARG A 9 -2.07 -33.73 3.30
C ARG A 9 -2.89 -34.24 2.11
N ALA A 10 -3.82 -35.18 2.34
CA ALA A 10 -4.72 -35.65 1.30
C ALA A 10 -5.59 -34.50 0.76
N PHE A 11 -6.18 -33.67 1.63
CA PHE A 11 -6.99 -32.52 1.20
C PHE A 11 -6.21 -31.47 0.41
N LEU A 12 -4.93 -31.24 0.74
CA LEU A 12 -4.09 -30.31 -0.02
C LEU A 12 -3.71 -30.84 -1.40
N THR A 13 -3.40 -32.14 -1.50
CA THR A 13 -2.83 -32.72 -2.73
C THR A 13 -3.87 -33.33 -3.67
N THR A 14 -5.10 -33.57 -3.20
CA THR A 14 -6.16 -34.15 -4.02
C THR A 14 -6.59 -33.15 -5.09
N SER A 15 -6.56 -33.60 -6.34
CA SER A 15 -7.13 -32.88 -7.49
C SER A 15 -8.56 -33.36 -7.72
N TYR A 16 -9.50 -32.43 -7.82
CA TYR A 16 -10.89 -32.70 -8.11
C TYR A 16 -11.18 -32.50 -9.61
N PRO A 17 -12.31 -33.04 -10.12
CA PRO A 17 -12.73 -32.76 -11.50
C PRO A 17 -12.88 -31.25 -11.75
N PRO A 18 -12.56 -30.73 -12.95
CA PRO A 18 -12.56 -29.30 -13.24
C PRO A 18 -13.84 -28.53 -12.83
N PRO A 19 -15.06 -29.08 -12.99
CA PRO A 19 -16.28 -28.39 -12.54
C PRO A 19 -16.32 -28.17 -11.02
N VAL A 20 -15.75 -29.09 -10.24
CA VAL A 20 -15.71 -29.00 -8.77
C VAL A 20 -14.60 -28.05 -8.32
N GLU A 21 -13.45 -28.05 -9.01
CA GLU A 21 -12.39 -27.07 -8.77
C GLU A 21 -12.88 -25.64 -9.05
N ALA A 22 -13.64 -25.44 -10.13
CA ALA A 22 -14.19 -24.14 -10.52
C ALA A 22 -15.24 -23.59 -9.54
N ASP A 23 -15.95 -24.46 -8.81
CA ASP A 23 -16.93 -24.08 -7.79
C ASP A 23 -16.29 -23.44 -6.54
N GLY A 24 -14.96 -23.59 -6.37
CA GLY A 24 -14.19 -22.94 -5.32
C GLY A 24 -14.29 -23.59 -3.93
N ALA A 25 -15.15 -24.59 -3.74
CA ALA A 25 -15.23 -25.39 -2.51
C ALA A 25 -13.92 -26.14 -2.18
N PRO A 26 -13.20 -26.76 -3.15
CA PRO A 26 -11.89 -27.34 -2.90
C PRO A 26 -10.85 -26.32 -2.40
N ASP A 27 -10.85 -25.12 -2.99
CA ASP A 27 -9.92 -24.06 -2.58
C ASP A 27 -10.27 -23.52 -1.19
N ALA A 28 -11.55 -23.42 -0.83
CA ALA A 28 -11.98 -23.09 0.52
C ALA A 28 -11.55 -24.15 1.55
N LEU A 29 -11.67 -25.44 1.21
CA LEU A 29 -11.18 -26.54 2.05
C LEU A 29 -9.65 -26.45 2.24
N ARG A 30 -8.91 -26.29 1.15
CA ARG A 30 -7.44 -26.14 1.20
C ARG A 30 -7.02 -24.91 2.02
N ALA A 31 -7.77 -23.81 1.93
CA ALA A 31 -7.51 -22.61 2.71
C ALA A 31 -7.71 -22.87 4.20
N ALA A 32 -8.79 -23.54 4.58
CA ALA A 32 -9.04 -23.95 5.97
C ALA A 32 -7.96 -24.93 6.48
N VAL A 33 -7.44 -25.81 5.63
CA VAL A 33 -6.29 -26.66 5.99
C VAL A 33 -5.06 -25.80 6.24
N CYS A 34 -4.73 -24.82 5.38
CA CYS A 34 -3.59 -23.92 5.60
C CYS A 34 -3.72 -23.13 6.92
N ASP A 35 -4.92 -22.67 7.27
CA ASP A 35 -5.19 -22.01 8.56
C ASP A 35 -4.91 -22.94 9.74
N ASN A 36 -5.32 -24.21 9.64
CA ASN A 36 -5.01 -25.21 10.66
C ASN A 36 -3.49 -25.47 10.75
N LEU A 37 -2.79 -25.63 9.63
CA LEU A 37 -1.34 -25.82 9.63
C LEU A 37 -0.61 -24.65 10.30
N GLN A 38 -1.08 -23.43 10.09
CA GLN A 38 -0.56 -22.26 10.78
C GLN A 38 -0.76 -22.35 12.30
N LEU A 39 -1.95 -22.74 12.75
CA LEU A 39 -2.20 -22.95 14.19
C LEU A 39 -1.28 -24.03 14.79
N TYR A 40 -1.05 -25.12 14.07
CA TYR A 40 -0.11 -26.18 14.49
C TYR A 40 1.32 -25.67 14.56
N MET A 41 1.75 -24.90 13.57
CA MET A 41 3.08 -24.30 13.56
C MET A 41 3.29 -23.30 14.71
N GLU A 42 2.27 -22.53 15.07
CA GLU A 42 2.37 -21.52 16.14
C GLU A 42 2.25 -22.11 17.55
N LYS A 43 1.44 -23.16 17.75
CA LYS A 43 1.12 -23.69 19.09
C LYS A 43 1.72 -25.06 19.42
N TYR A 44 2.02 -25.87 18.40
CA TYR A 44 2.39 -27.27 18.53
C TYR A 44 3.59 -27.59 17.62
N GLU A 45 4.54 -26.67 17.54
CA GLU A 45 5.70 -26.73 16.65
C GLU A 45 6.50 -28.02 16.83
N GLU A 46 6.77 -28.42 18.08
CA GLU A 46 7.58 -29.60 18.40
C GLU A 46 6.98 -30.89 17.81
N GLU A 47 5.67 -31.09 17.94
CA GLU A 47 5.01 -32.28 17.41
C GLU A 47 4.76 -32.18 15.89
N PHE A 48 4.55 -30.96 15.38
CA PHE A 48 4.29 -30.72 13.96
C PHE A 48 5.55 -30.80 13.08
N ARG A 49 6.73 -30.53 13.65
CA ARG A 49 8.03 -30.51 12.94
C ARG A 49 8.29 -31.72 12.06
N ALA A 50 7.87 -32.92 12.48
CA ALA A 50 8.07 -34.15 11.73
C ALA A 50 7.34 -34.17 10.36
N TYR A 51 6.25 -33.41 10.23
CA TYR A 51 5.43 -33.34 9.01
C TYR A 51 5.71 -32.08 8.18
N LEU A 52 6.41 -31.10 8.76
CA LEU A 52 6.54 -29.75 8.23
C LEU A 52 7.05 -29.70 6.79
N LYS A 53 8.11 -30.48 6.49
CA LYS A 53 8.71 -30.50 5.15
C LYS A 53 7.69 -30.91 4.07
N GLU A 54 6.89 -31.94 4.34
CA GLU A 54 5.88 -32.43 3.39
C GLU A 54 4.77 -31.40 3.17
N PHE A 55 4.38 -30.68 4.23
CA PHE A 55 3.37 -29.63 4.11
C PHE A 55 3.89 -28.39 3.39
N VAL A 56 5.14 -28.00 3.60
CA VAL A 56 5.77 -26.92 2.84
C VAL A 56 5.79 -27.27 1.36
N GLU A 57 6.19 -28.49 0.99
CA GLU A 57 6.17 -28.96 -0.41
C GLU A 57 4.75 -29.00 -1.00
N ALA A 58 3.75 -29.45 -0.24
CA ALA A 58 2.37 -29.49 -0.70
C ALA A 58 1.76 -28.10 -0.91
N VAL A 59 1.94 -27.19 0.06
CA VAL A 59 1.47 -25.80 -0.03
C VAL A 59 2.19 -25.05 -1.15
N TRP A 60 3.49 -25.33 -1.33
CA TRP A 60 4.27 -24.81 -2.46
C TRP A 60 3.67 -25.25 -3.80
N GLY A 61 3.37 -26.54 -3.96
CA GLY A 61 2.73 -27.08 -5.17
C GLY A 61 1.38 -26.44 -5.46
N LEU A 62 0.60 -26.09 -4.44
CA LEU A 62 -0.68 -25.39 -4.60
C LEU A 62 -0.52 -24.00 -5.20
N LEU A 63 0.50 -23.24 -4.78
CA LEU A 63 0.77 -21.90 -5.31
C LEU A 63 1.27 -21.93 -6.76
N MET A 64 1.95 -23.01 -7.18
CA MET A 64 2.41 -23.18 -8.56
C MET A 64 1.30 -23.63 -9.51
N ALA A 65 0.22 -24.20 -9.00
CA ALA A 65 -0.85 -24.74 -9.82
C ALA A 65 -1.70 -23.60 -10.42
N PRO A 66 -2.13 -23.71 -11.71
CA PRO A 66 -2.87 -22.66 -12.40
C PRO A 66 -4.17 -22.30 -11.67
N THR A 67 -4.58 -21.05 -11.79
CA THR A 67 -5.83 -20.54 -11.21
C THR A 67 -7.03 -21.15 -11.96
N VAL A 68 -7.91 -21.84 -11.22
CA VAL A 68 -9.11 -22.50 -11.77
C VAL A 68 -10.40 -21.91 -11.19
N SER A 69 -10.32 -21.16 -10.08
CA SER A 69 -11.48 -20.68 -9.33
C SER A 69 -11.31 -19.21 -8.88
N PRO A 70 -12.41 -18.50 -8.59
CA PRO A 70 -12.38 -17.15 -8.00
C PRO A 70 -11.89 -17.15 -6.54
N SER A 71 -12.05 -18.24 -5.78
CA SER A 71 -11.59 -18.34 -4.38
C SER A 71 -10.08 -18.61 -4.26
N ARG A 72 -9.40 -18.84 -5.39
CA ARG A 72 -7.95 -19.08 -5.44
C ARG A 72 -7.13 -17.96 -4.79
N GLY A 73 -7.61 -16.71 -4.88
CA GLY A 73 -6.97 -15.58 -4.23
C GLY A 73 -6.90 -15.76 -2.70
N GLN A 74 -8.01 -16.17 -2.08
CA GLN A 74 -8.06 -16.40 -0.64
C GLN A 74 -7.16 -17.56 -0.20
N LEU A 75 -7.14 -18.66 -0.98
CA LEU A 75 -6.21 -19.77 -0.74
C LEU A 75 -4.76 -19.31 -0.82
N ALA A 76 -4.41 -18.50 -1.82
CA ALA A 76 -3.05 -18.01 -1.98
C ALA A 76 -2.62 -17.13 -0.79
N VAL A 77 -3.51 -16.30 -0.23
CA VAL A 77 -3.22 -15.53 0.99
C VAL A 77 -2.88 -16.45 2.16
N THR A 78 -3.73 -17.45 2.46
CA THR A 78 -3.51 -18.33 3.62
C THR A 78 -2.30 -19.25 3.44
N ALA A 79 -2.07 -19.73 2.22
CA ALA A 79 -0.87 -20.49 1.86
C ALA A 79 0.41 -19.67 2.03
N ILE A 80 0.47 -18.44 1.50
CA ILE A 80 1.62 -17.55 1.64
C ILE A 80 1.85 -17.19 3.12
N ARG A 81 0.79 -17.00 3.89
CA ARG A 81 0.88 -16.71 5.34
C ARG A 81 1.52 -17.87 6.09
N PHE A 82 1.11 -19.12 5.82
CA PHE A 82 1.76 -20.31 6.38
C PHE A 82 3.26 -20.37 6.02
N LEU A 83 3.62 -20.17 4.74
CA LEU A 83 5.02 -20.14 4.32
C LEU A 83 5.81 -19.02 5.01
N THR A 84 5.18 -17.86 5.25
CA THR A 84 5.78 -16.74 5.98
C THR A 84 6.09 -17.14 7.42
N THR A 85 5.14 -17.77 8.12
CA THR A 85 5.37 -18.30 9.48
C THR A 85 6.55 -19.26 9.52
N VAL A 86 6.67 -20.15 8.54
CA VAL A 86 7.81 -21.08 8.46
C VAL A 86 9.13 -20.32 8.20
N ALA A 87 9.12 -19.32 7.33
CA ALA A 87 10.30 -18.51 6.99
C ALA A 87 10.82 -17.67 8.18
N GLU A 88 9.93 -17.24 9.06
CA GLU A 88 10.26 -16.49 10.29
C GLU A 88 10.63 -17.40 11.47
N SER A 89 10.34 -18.70 11.38
CA SER A 89 10.61 -19.67 12.44
C SER A 89 12.04 -20.24 12.40
N VAL A 90 12.36 -21.08 13.39
CA VAL A 90 13.61 -21.88 13.41
C VAL A 90 13.77 -22.84 12.22
N HIS A 91 12.70 -23.08 11.45
CA HIS A 91 12.70 -23.91 10.25
C HIS A 91 12.98 -23.13 8.97
N HIS A 92 13.41 -21.87 9.07
CA HIS A 92 13.80 -21.03 7.92
C HIS A 92 14.81 -21.72 6.99
N ALA A 93 15.58 -22.70 7.48
CA ALA A 93 16.49 -23.53 6.68
C ALA A 93 15.81 -24.27 5.53
N LEU A 94 14.50 -24.54 5.60
CA LEU A 94 13.72 -25.13 4.50
C LEU A 94 13.72 -24.25 3.24
N PHE A 95 13.95 -22.94 3.40
CA PHE A 95 14.05 -21.97 2.31
C PHE A 95 15.47 -21.46 2.08
N GLY A 96 16.48 -22.07 2.74
CA GLY A 96 17.84 -21.54 2.77
C GLY A 96 18.66 -21.73 1.51
N THR A 97 18.17 -22.51 0.53
CA THR A 97 18.88 -22.71 -0.73
C THR A 97 18.63 -21.54 -1.69
N PRO A 98 19.66 -21.05 -2.41
CA PRO A 98 19.49 -19.97 -3.38
C PRO A 98 18.42 -20.25 -4.43
N ASP A 99 18.32 -21.51 -4.89
CA ASP A 99 17.31 -21.94 -5.86
C ASP A 99 15.89 -21.86 -5.29
N ALA A 100 15.68 -22.25 -4.03
CA ALA A 100 14.37 -22.15 -3.39
C ALA A 100 13.95 -20.68 -3.22
N MET A 101 14.85 -19.80 -2.77
CA MET A 101 14.54 -18.37 -2.64
C MET A 101 14.21 -17.72 -3.98
N LYS A 102 14.97 -18.07 -5.03
CA LYS A 102 14.69 -17.60 -6.39
C LYS A 102 13.33 -18.07 -6.86
N GLN A 103 13.00 -19.35 -6.67
CA GLN A 103 11.69 -19.88 -7.05
C GLN A 103 10.55 -19.22 -6.25
N ILE A 104 10.76 -18.92 -4.97
CA ILE A 104 9.85 -18.11 -4.14
C ILE A 104 9.59 -16.75 -4.75
N CYS A 105 10.66 -16.04 -5.12
CA CYS A 105 10.54 -14.73 -5.74
C CYS A 105 9.80 -14.81 -7.07
N ASP A 106 10.27 -15.66 -7.99
CA ASP A 106 9.82 -15.68 -9.40
C ASP A 106 8.39 -16.23 -9.55
N SER A 107 8.04 -17.25 -8.77
CA SER A 107 6.80 -18.01 -8.97
C SER A 107 5.71 -17.72 -7.95
N VAL A 108 6.04 -17.14 -6.79
CA VAL A 108 5.02 -16.72 -5.80
C VAL A 108 4.97 -15.22 -5.67
N VAL A 109 6.09 -14.54 -5.49
CA VAL A 109 6.05 -13.12 -5.13
C VAL A 109 5.72 -12.25 -6.33
N VAL A 110 6.49 -12.36 -7.41
CA VAL A 110 6.33 -11.53 -8.61
C VAL A 110 4.93 -11.64 -9.22
N PRO A 111 4.33 -12.83 -9.42
CA PRO A 111 2.99 -12.94 -9.99
C PRO A 111 1.89 -12.34 -9.12
N ASN A 112 2.09 -12.34 -7.79
CA ASN A 112 1.12 -11.80 -6.83
C ASN A 112 1.38 -10.34 -6.44
N LEU A 113 2.41 -9.71 -7.00
CA LEU A 113 2.79 -8.32 -6.75
C LEU A 113 2.10 -7.33 -7.70
N ARG A 114 1.72 -7.80 -8.89
CA ARG A 114 1.08 -6.98 -9.93
C ARG A 114 -0.36 -6.65 -9.55
N LEU A 115 -0.79 -5.45 -9.93
CA LEU A 115 -2.18 -5.01 -9.81
C LEU A 115 -3.11 -5.91 -10.62
N ARG A 116 -4.22 -6.28 -10.01
CA ARG A 116 -5.29 -7.07 -10.62
C ARG A 116 -6.49 -6.19 -10.95
N ASP A 117 -7.39 -6.71 -11.77
CA ASP A 117 -8.61 -6.01 -12.16
C ASP A 117 -9.48 -5.66 -10.94
N GLU A 118 -9.51 -6.52 -9.91
CA GLU A 118 -10.17 -6.23 -8.62
C GLU A 118 -9.59 -5.02 -7.88
N ASP A 119 -8.27 -4.78 -8.00
CA ASP A 119 -7.63 -3.61 -7.40
C ASP A 119 -8.02 -2.33 -8.15
N GLU A 120 -8.17 -2.42 -9.48
CA GLU A 120 -8.64 -1.32 -10.35
C GLU A 120 -10.11 -1.00 -10.07
N GLU A 121 -10.97 -2.01 -9.97
CA GLU A 121 -12.37 -1.85 -9.60
C GLU A 121 -12.53 -1.20 -8.22
N LEU A 122 -11.70 -1.58 -7.24
CA LEU A 122 -11.71 -0.95 -5.92
C LEU A 122 -11.23 0.51 -5.98
N PHE A 123 -10.18 0.77 -6.76
CA PHE A 123 -9.61 2.11 -6.94
C PHE A 123 -10.62 3.09 -7.55
N GLU A 124 -11.40 2.64 -8.53
CA GLU A 124 -12.40 3.45 -9.22
C GLU A 124 -13.76 3.47 -8.49
N GLY A 125 -14.22 2.32 -7.99
CA GLY A 125 -15.56 2.15 -7.43
C GLY A 125 -15.68 2.47 -5.94
N ASN A 126 -14.60 2.37 -5.15
CA ASN A 126 -14.62 2.70 -3.73
C ASN A 126 -13.25 3.25 -3.26
N TRP A 127 -12.95 4.46 -3.73
CA TRP A 127 -11.71 5.16 -3.42
C TRP A 127 -11.48 5.32 -1.91
N VAL A 128 -12.55 5.49 -1.10
CA VAL A 128 -12.45 5.65 0.35
C VAL A 128 -11.84 4.40 0.97
N GLU A 129 -12.39 3.22 0.66
CA GLU A 129 -11.87 1.95 1.16
C GLU A 129 -10.46 1.68 0.62
N TYR A 130 -10.16 2.05 -0.63
CA TYR A 130 -8.82 1.93 -1.19
C TYR A 130 -7.78 2.71 -0.36
N VAL A 131 -8.04 4.00 -0.10
CA VAL A 131 -7.13 4.85 0.71
C VAL A 131 -7.11 4.37 2.16
N ARG A 132 -8.25 4.02 2.75
CA ARG A 132 -8.35 3.57 4.14
C ARG A 132 -7.54 2.30 4.43
N ARG A 133 -7.67 1.28 3.57
CA ARG A 133 -6.92 0.01 3.69
C ARG A 133 -5.41 0.23 3.76
N ASP A 134 -4.95 1.28 3.10
CA ASP A 134 -3.54 1.61 3.02
C ASP A 134 -3.07 2.62 4.07
N ALA A 135 -3.85 3.67 4.28
CA ALA A 135 -3.52 4.80 5.12
C ALA A 135 -3.58 4.44 6.60
N GLU A 136 -4.62 3.70 6.99
CA GLU A 136 -4.94 3.37 8.38
C GLU A 136 -4.52 1.95 8.75
N GLY A 137 -4.16 1.14 7.75
CA GLY A 137 -3.79 -0.26 7.90
C GLY A 137 -5.03 -1.15 8.02
N SER A 138 -5.25 -2.01 7.01
CA SER A 138 -6.26 -3.06 7.10
C SER A 138 -5.77 -4.28 7.88
N ASP A 139 -6.67 -4.87 8.69
CA ASP A 139 -6.52 -6.21 9.28
C ASP A 139 -6.64 -7.33 8.23
N THR A 140 -7.18 -7.04 7.04
CA THR A 140 -7.29 -8.00 5.94
C THR A 140 -6.00 -8.01 5.11
N ASP A 141 -5.35 -9.16 5.02
CA ASP A 141 -4.14 -9.31 4.21
C ASP A 141 -4.48 -9.40 2.72
N THR A 142 -3.97 -8.45 1.92
CA THR A 142 -4.07 -8.54 0.46
C THR A 142 -2.99 -9.48 -0.07
N LEU A 143 -3.17 -10.02 -1.27
CA LEU A 143 -2.16 -10.89 -1.89
C LEU A 143 -0.81 -10.20 -2.07
N ARG A 144 -0.82 -8.94 -2.51
CA ARG A 144 0.40 -8.12 -2.65
C ARG A 144 1.13 -7.99 -1.31
N ARG A 145 0.38 -7.74 -0.22
CA ARG A 145 0.94 -7.60 1.12
C ARG A 145 1.47 -8.93 1.66
N ALA A 146 0.71 -10.02 1.51
CA ALA A 146 1.12 -11.36 1.91
C ALA A 146 2.42 -11.79 1.19
N ALA A 147 2.49 -11.60 -0.13
CA ALA A 147 3.68 -11.91 -0.93
C ALA A 147 4.91 -11.12 -0.47
N CYS A 148 4.76 -9.82 -0.19
CA CYS A 148 5.88 -9.02 0.32
C CYS A 148 6.26 -9.37 1.77
N ARG A 149 5.29 -9.76 2.61
CA ARG A 149 5.55 -10.27 3.97
C ARG A 149 6.40 -11.53 3.94
N LEU A 150 6.13 -12.46 3.02
CA LEU A 150 6.96 -13.65 2.83
C LEU A 150 8.42 -13.27 2.52
N LEU A 151 8.66 -12.37 1.57
CA LEU A 151 10.02 -11.89 1.28
C LEU A 151 10.67 -11.21 2.48
N ARG A 152 9.90 -10.42 3.25
CA ARG A 152 10.41 -9.80 4.48
C ARG A 152 10.77 -10.83 5.54
N GLY A 153 9.97 -11.88 5.70
CA GLY A 153 10.26 -13.01 6.59
C GLY A 153 11.54 -13.75 6.18
N LEU A 154 11.74 -13.99 4.88
CA LEU A 154 13.00 -14.53 4.37
C LEU A 154 14.18 -13.60 4.62
N ALA A 155 14.01 -12.29 4.44
CA ALA A 155 15.05 -11.29 4.66
C ALA A 155 15.50 -11.18 6.13
N ALA A 156 14.71 -11.70 7.09
CA ALA A 156 15.11 -11.77 8.48
C ALA A 156 16.34 -12.68 8.69
N ASN A 157 16.43 -13.78 7.93
CA ASN A 157 17.50 -14.78 8.03
C ASN A 157 18.47 -14.75 6.83
N TYR A 158 18.02 -14.27 5.67
CA TYR A 158 18.75 -14.34 4.39
C TYR A 158 18.84 -12.97 3.70
N ARG A 159 19.13 -11.93 4.48
CA ARG A 159 19.04 -10.52 4.05
C ARG A 159 19.82 -10.23 2.76
N GLU A 160 21.06 -10.71 2.66
CA GLU A 160 21.92 -10.46 1.50
C GLU A 160 21.38 -11.15 0.24
N GLN A 161 20.95 -12.42 0.35
CA GLN A 161 20.41 -13.16 -0.78
C GLN A 161 19.11 -12.50 -1.28
N VAL A 162 18.22 -12.11 -0.36
CA VAL A 162 16.97 -11.43 -0.70
C VAL A 162 17.24 -10.06 -1.33
N ALA A 163 18.23 -9.30 -0.84
CA ALA A 163 18.59 -8.01 -1.43
C ALA A 163 19.07 -8.13 -2.88
N VAL A 164 19.88 -9.14 -3.19
CA VAL A 164 20.32 -9.42 -4.57
C VAL A 164 19.13 -9.78 -5.47
N LEU A 165 18.25 -10.67 -5.02
CA LEU A 165 17.07 -11.09 -5.78
C LEU A 165 16.11 -9.91 -6.04
N VAL A 166 15.80 -9.14 -5.01
CA VAL A 166 14.88 -7.99 -5.09
C VAL A 166 15.46 -6.90 -6.00
N SER A 167 16.76 -6.60 -5.88
CA SER A 167 17.40 -5.61 -6.75
C SER A 167 17.34 -6.02 -8.22
N ALA A 168 17.62 -7.28 -8.54
CA ALA A 168 17.52 -7.80 -9.90
C ALA A 168 16.07 -7.72 -10.43
N GLN A 169 15.10 -8.08 -9.60
CA GLN A 169 13.68 -8.03 -9.96
C GLN A 169 13.19 -6.60 -10.21
N VAL A 170 13.54 -5.65 -9.33
CA VAL A 170 13.22 -4.23 -9.51
C VAL A 170 13.81 -3.71 -10.82
N GLN A 171 15.08 -4.03 -11.11
CA GLN A 171 15.72 -3.62 -12.36
C GLN A 171 15.01 -4.20 -13.59
N GLN A 172 14.62 -5.48 -13.56
CA GLN A 172 13.88 -6.12 -14.65
C GLN A 172 12.52 -5.44 -14.90
N MET A 173 11.78 -5.15 -13.83
CA MET A 173 10.46 -4.50 -13.91
C MET A 173 10.56 -3.06 -14.43
N LEU A 174 11.56 -2.31 -13.96
CA LEU A 174 11.83 -0.95 -14.47
C LEU A 174 12.30 -0.96 -15.92
N ALA A 175 13.08 -1.96 -16.35
CA ALA A 175 13.48 -2.12 -17.74
C ALA A 175 12.29 -2.46 -18.65
N ALA A 176 11.38 -3.33 -18.19
CA ALA A 176 10.14 -3.65 -18.92
C ALA A 176 9.25 -2.41 -19.08
N TYR A 177 9.12 -1.59 -18.04
CA TYR A 177 8.45 -0.29 -18.12
C TYR A 177 9.12 0.65 -19.12
N ALA A 178 10.45 0.77 -19.08
CA ALA A 178 11.18 1.65 -20.00
C ALA A 178 11.05 1.23 -21.47
N ALA A 179 10.86 -0.06 -21.73
CA ALA A 179 10.67 -0.59 -23.09
C ALA A 179 9.31 -0.23 -23.69
N ASP A 180 8.24 -0.17 -22.87
CA ASP A 180 6.90 0.21 -23.31
C ASP A 180 6.11 0.82 -22.14
N ARG A 181 6.27 2.14 -21.96
CA ARG A 181 5.67 2.87 -20.84
C ARG A 181 4.14 2.74 -20.82
N ALA A 182 3.51 2.84 -21.98
CA ALA A 182 2.06 2.89 -22.08
C ALA A 182 1.40 1.57 -21.64
N ASN A 183 2.02 0.43 -21.93
CA ASN A 183 1.46 -0.88 -21.60
C ASN A 183 2.03 -1.49 -20.31
N ASN A 184 3.24 -1.09 -19.87
CA ASN A 184 3.94 -1.73 -18.76
C ASN A 184 4.00 -0.89 -17.48
N TRP A 185 3.12 0.10 -17.31
CA TRP A 185 3.05 0.92 -16.08
C TRP A 185 2.84 0.07 -14.81
N LYS A 186 2.13 -1.07 -14.92
CA LYS A 186 1.94 -2.04 -13.82
C LYS A 186 3.26 -2.64 -13.33
N GLU A 187 4.28 -2.77 -14.17
CA GLU A 187 5.61 -3.23 -13.75
C GLU A 187 6.29 -2.21 -12.84
N LYS A 188 6.19 -0.92 -13.19
CA LYS A 188 6.75 0.15 -12.37
C LYS A 188 6.01 0.30 -11.05
N ASP A 189 4.67 0.20 -11.06
CA ASP A 189 3.86 0.18 -9.83
C ASP A 189 4.31 -0.95 -8.90
N ALA A 190 4.41 -2.16 -9.45
CA ALA A 190 4.79 -3.34 -8.68
C ALA A 190 6.23 -3.23 -8.15
N ALA A 191 7.17 -2.67 -8.93
CA ALA A 191 8.53 -2.40 -8.47
C ALA A 191 8.55 -1.41 -7.29
N ILE A 192 7.80 -0.30 -7.37
CA ILE A 192 7.71 0.68 -6.27
C ILE A 192 7.05 0.05 -5.04
N TYR A 193 5.98 -0.74 -5.22
CA TYR A 193 5.31 -1.42 -4.12
C TYR A 193 6.23 -2.40 -3.39
N LEU A 194 7.02 -3.18 -4.13
CA LEU A 194 8.01 -4.10 -3.57
C LEU A 194 9.02 -3.37 -2.70
N VAL A 195 9.51 -2.22 -3.17
CA VAL A 195 10.41 -1.36 -2.39
C VAL A 195 9.73 -0.83 -1.13
N ILE A 196 8.49 -0.30 -1.25
CA ILE A 196 7.71 0.16 -0.08
C ILE A 196 7.59 -0.95 0.97
N ALA A 197 7.34 -2.18 0.52
CA ALA A 197 7.11 -3.30 1.41
C ALA A 197 8.40 -3.89 2.03
N LEU A 198 9.57 -3.71 1.43
CA LEU A 198 10.82 -4.27 1.95
C LEU A 198 11.72 -3.26 2.67
N MET A 199 11.50 -1.97 2.43
CA MET A 199 12.16 -0.89 3.16
C MET A 199 11.80 -0.94 4.65
N GLN A 200 12.80 -0.83 5.51
CA GLN A 200 12.62 -0.73 6.96
C GLN A 200 12.43 0.73 7.36
N LYS A 201 11.49 1.00 8.29
CA LYS A 201 11.36 2.32 8.90
C LYS A 201 12.51 2.55 9.89
N PRO A 202 13.07 3.77 9.98
CA PRO A 202 14.13 4.10 10.93
C PRO A 202 13.66 3.80 12.36
N GLY A 203 14.51 3.12 13.14
CA GLY A 203 14.19 2.69 14.51
C GLY A 203 13.55 1.31 14.64
N ALA A 204 13.24 0.62 13.52
CA ALA A 204 12.92 -0.81 13.57
C ALA A 204 14.14 -1.60 14.10
N THR A 205 13.93 -2.47 15.07
CA THR A 205 14.96 -3.32 15.68
C THR A 205 15.53 -4.29 14.64
N GLY A 206 16.61 -3.88 13.97
CA GLY A 206 17.26 -4.68 12.93
C GLY A 206 18.16 -3.83 12.04
N GLY A 207 19.20 -3.20 12.63
CA GLY A 207 20.17 -2.32 11.97
C GLY A 207 21.09 -3.00 10.94
N GLY A 208 20.53 -3.75 10.01
CA GLY A 208 21.24 -4.30 8.86
C GLY A 208 21.23 -3.35 7.66
N THR A 209 22.12 -3.61 6.69
CA THR A 209 22.23 -2.87 5.43
C THR A 209 20.88 -2.84 4.70
N PRO A 210 20.36 -1.68 4.25
CA PRO A 210 19.07 -1.62 3.57
C PRO A 210 19.05 -2.54 2.34
N VAL A 211 17.93 -3.24 2.14
CA VAL A 211 17.73 -4.19 1.01
C VAL A 211 17.83 -3.45 -0.34
N VAL A 212 17.46 -2.17 -0.34
CA VAL A 212 17.47 -1.27 -1.50
C VAL A 212 18.02 0.09 -1.07
N ASP A 213 18.88 0.69 -1.88
CA ASP A 213 19.34 2.07 -1.68
C ASP A 213 18.20 3.06 -1.92
N MET A 214 17.71 3.64 -0.82
CA MET A 214 16.59 4.57 -0.79
C MET A 214 16.87 5.87 -1.52
N GLU A 215 18.07 6.43 -1.37
CA GLU A 215 18.41 7.72 -1.96
C GLU A 215 18.48 7.61 -3.49
N SER A 216 19.16 6.57 -3.96
CA SER A 216 19.25 6.26 -5.38
C SER A 216 17.89 5.93 -5.99
N PHE A 217 17.07 5.10 -5.32
CA PHE A 217 15.74 4.73 -5.81
C PHE A 217 14.81 5.95 -5.86
N PHE A 218 14.84 6.79 -4.84
CA PHE A 218 14.04 8.01 -4.80
C PHE A 218 14.39 8.97 -5.94
N ALA A 219 15.69 9.24 -6.15
CA ALA A 219 16.15 10.14 -7.19
C ALA A 219 15.90 9.61 -8.61
N SER A 220 16.05 8.31 -8.83
CA SER A 220 15.97 7.69 -10.17
C SER A 220 14.57 7.24 -10.58
N VAL A 221 13.69 6.91 -9.62
CA VAL A 221 12.37 6.33 -9.92
C VAL A 221 11.22 7.25 -9.51
N ILE A 222 11.28 7.79 -8.29
CA ILE A 222 10.17 8.55 -7.68
C ILE A 222 10.13 10.00 -8.18
N VAL A 223 11.26 10.71 -8.11
CA VAL A 223 11.33 12.12 -8.54
C VAL A 223 10.92 12.32 -10.00
N PRO A 224 11.37 11.49 -10.98
CA PRO A 224 10.94 11.64 -12.36
C PRO A 224 9.42 11.50 -12.55
N GLU A 225 8.76 10.61 -11.80
CA GLU A 225 7.29 10.48 -11.86
C GLU A 225 6.58 11.71 -11.30
N LEU A 226 7.10 12.27 -10.21
CA LEU A 226 6.57 13.49 -9.59
C LEU A 226 6.79 14.73 -10.44
N GLN A 227 7.72 14.71 -11.40
CA GLN A 227 8.05 15.83 -12.29
C GLN A 227 7.60 15.58 -13.73
N ALA A 228 7.08 14.40 -14.04
CA ALA A 228 6.66 14.03 -15.38
C ALA A 228 5.62 15.01 -15.94
N PRO A 229 5.68 15.36 -17.24
CA PRO A 229 4.73 16.27 -17.87
C PRO A 229 3.32 15.66 -17.99
N ASP A 230 3.24 14.34 -18.14
CA ASP A 230 2.01 13.55 -18.23
C ASP A 230 1.53 13.10 -16.83
N TRP A 231 1.45 14.03 -15.89
CA TRP A 231 1.14 13.71 -14.50
C TRP A 231 -0.31 13.25 -14.26
N GLU A 232 -1.19 13.45 -15.24
CA GLU A 232 -2.58 12.96 -15.25
C GLU A 232 -2.71 11.51 -15.77
N SER A 233 -1.65 10.97 -16.39
CA SER A 233 -1.64 9.60 -16.87
C SER A 233 -1.42 8.61 -15.72
N GLU A 234 -1.88 7.37 -15.91
CA GLU A 234 -1.59 6.24 -15.02
C GLU A 234 -1.94 6.51 -13.53
N PRO A 235 -3.20 6.85 -13.17
CA PRO A 235 -3.56 7.33 -11.83
C PRO A 235 -3.13 6.41 -10.68
N MET A 236 -3.19 5.09 -10.88
CA MET A 236 -2.75 4.12 -9.87
C MET A 236 -1.24 4.17 -9.63
N LEU A 237 -0.43 4.32 -10.69
CA LEU A 237 1.01 4.51 -10.54
C LEU A 237 1.31 5.81 -9.78
N LYS A 238 0.61 6.90 -10.10
CA LYS A 238 0.75 8.18 -9.38
C LYS A 238 0.36 8.04 -7.91
N ALA A 239 -0.72 7.32 -7.61
CA ALA A 239 -1.11 7.01 -6.25
C ALA A 239 -0.03 6.22 -5.50
N THR A 240 0.60 5.23 -6.13
CA THR A 240 1.71 4.46 -5.53
C THR A 240 2.96 5.29 -5.30
N VAL A 241 3.28 6.23 -6.21
CA VAL A 241 4.36 7.21 -6.04
C VAL A 241 4.08 8.14 -4.84
N LEU A 242 2.85 8.65 -4.71
CA LEU A 242 2.47 9.50 -3.57
C LEU A 242 2.42 8.71 -2.24
N ARG A 243 2.00 7.44 -2.30
CA ARG A 243 2.08 6.52 -1.17
C ARG A 243 3.51 6.31 -0.70
N PHE A 244 4.48 6.18 -1.62
CA PHE A 244 5.90 6.12 -1.26
C PHE A 244 6.30 7.35 -0.44
N LEU A 245 5.89 8.55 -0.87
CA LEU A 245 6.17 9.79 -0.13
C LEU A 245 5.54 9.79 1.27
N LYS A 246 4.29 9.30 1.40
CA LYS A 246 3.61 9.13 2.69
C LYS A 246 4.39 8.19 3.62
N GLU A 247 4.78 7.01 3.13
CA GLU A 247 5.42 5.97 3.96
C GLU A 247 6.81 6.37 4.44
N PHE A 248 7.56 7.10 3.61
CA PHE A 248 8.96 7.46 3.88
C PHE A 248 9.16 8.94 4.19
N LYS A 249 8.09 9.67 4.54
CA LYS A 249 8.13 11.11 4.84
C LYS A 249 9.24 11.50 5.84
N ASP A 250 9.48 10.67 6.85
CA ASP A 250 10.47 10.94 7.91
C ASP A 250 11.92 10.71 7.44
N GLN A 251 12.10 10.01 6.31
CA GLN A 251 13.40 9.78 5.67
C GLN A 251 13.70 10.82 4.58
N ILE A 252 12.71 11.57 4.11
CA ILE A 252 12.90 12.59 3.09
C ILE A 252 13.45 13.86 3.75
N PRO A 253 14.63 14.37 3.34
CA PRO A 253 15.15 15.62 3.88
C PRO A 253 14.18 16.78 3.69
N LYS A 254 14.05 17.65 4.70
CA LYS A 254 13.11 18.79 4.66
C LYS A 254 13.28 19.67 3.42
N ALA A 255 14.53 19.92 2.99
CA ALA A 255 14.82 20.70 1.79
C ALA A 255 14.25 20.04 0.52
N THR A 256 14.38 18.71 0.42
CA THR A 256 13.84 17.91 -0.69
C THR A 256 12.32 17.88 -0.67
N ALA A 257 11.70 17.71 0.50
CA ALA A 257 10.25 17.75 0.65
C ALA A 257 9.67 19.11 0.21
N LEU A 258 10.34 20.21 0.57
CA LEU A 258 9.96 21.56 0.11
C LEU A 258 10.16 21.75 -1.40
N ALA A 259 11.21 21.17 -1.99
CA ALA A 259 11.44 21.22 -3.43
C ALA A 259 10.39 20.44 -4.23
N LEU A 260 9.83 19.37 -3.65
CA LEU A 260 8.75 18.58 -4.25
C LEU A 260 7.37 19.17 -4.06
N LEU A 261 7.19 20.14 -3.15
CA LEU A 261 5.88 20.70 -2.84
C LEU A 261 5.10 21.16 -4.10
N PRO A 262 5.67 21.93 -5.05
CA PRO A 262 4.95 22.32 -6.26
C PRO A 262 4.49 21.12 -7.10
N SER A 263 5.35 20.10 -7.21
CA SER A 263 5.05 18.84 -7.90
C SER A 263 3.94 18.05 -7.21
N VAL A 264 3.83 18.09 -5.88
CA VAL A 264 2.76 17.41 -5.15
C VAL A 264 1.46 18.22 -5.17
N THR A 265 1.54 19.55 -5.07
CA THR A 265 0.37 20.44 -5.14
C THR A 265 -0.40 20.29 -6.44
N ARG A 266 0.26 20.04 -7.58
CA ARG A 266 -0.45 19.79 -8.85
C ARG A 266 -1.35 18.55 -8.79
N PHE A 267 -0.95 17.50 -8.07
CA PHE A 267 -1.75 16.28 -7.93
C PHE A 267 -3.03 16.48 -7.09
N LEU A 268 -3.14 17.55 -6.31
CA LEU A 268 -4.41 17.94 -5.69
C LEU A 268 -5.48 18.26 -6.73
N THR A 269 -5.07 18.67 -7.94
CA THR A 269 -5.99 19.01 -9.02
C THR A 269 -6.30 17.83 -9.95
N HIS A 270 -5.87 16.62 -9.59
CA HIS A 270 -6.13 15.40 -10.33
C HIS A 270 -7.59 14.93 -10.13
N GLU A 271 -8.23 14.42 -11.19
CA GLU A 271 -9.64 13.97 -11.15
C GLU A 271 -9.85 12.72 -10.28
N SER A 272 -8.89 11.79 -10.27
CA SER A 272 -8.92 10.62 -9.37
C SER A 272 -8.92 11.01 -7.90
N ASN A 273 -9.96 10.56 -7.18
CA ASN A 273 -10.13 10.77 -5.75
C ASN A 273 -8.99 10.18 -4.91
N VAL A 274 -8.43 9.05 -5.35
CA VAL A 274 -7.30 8.42 -4.67
C VAL A 274 -6.05 9.29 -4.77
N VAL A 275 -5.74 9.81 -5.97
CA VAL A 275 -4.51 10.58 -6.24
C VAL A 275 -4.49 11.87 -5.43
N HIS A 276 -5.55 12.68 -5.51
CA HIS A 276 -5.57 13.94 -4.76
C HIS A 276 -5.65 13.71 -3.23
N SER A 277 -6.22 12.59 -2.77
CA SER A 277 -6.20 12.22 -1.35
C SER A 277 -4.79 11.91 -0.86
N TYR A 278 -4.02 11.10 -1.59
CA TYR A 278 -2.62 10.84 -1.22
C TYR A 278 -1.74 12.09 -1.28
N ALA A 279 -1.97 12.97 -2.25
CA ALA A 279 -1.27 14.24 -2.33
C ALA A 279 -1.55 15.10 -1.08
N ALA A 280 -2.81 15.18 -0.65
CA ALA A 280 -3.20 15.87 0.57
C ALA A 280 -2.59 15.23 1.83
N ILE A 281 -2.55 13.90 1.92
CA ILE A 281 -1.90 13.18 3.02
C ILE A 281 -0.41 13.51 3.11
N PHE A 282 0.29 13.67 1.98
CA PHE A 282 1.69 14.09 2.02
C PHE A 282 1.83 15.54 2.49
N ILE A 283 1.03 16.46 1.92
CA ILE A 283 1.10 17.89 2.23
C ILE A 283 0.75 18.18 3.70
N GLU A 284 -0.25 17.50 4.29
CA GLU A 284 -0.64 17.72 5.69
C GLU A 284 0.48 17.45 6.69
N ASN A 285 1.45 16.62 6.31
CA ASN A 285 2.56 16.22 7.16
C ASN A 285 3.74 17.20 7.11
N LEU A 286 3.68 18.21 6.23
CA LEU A 286 4.73 19.22 6.11
C LEU A 286 4.56 20.30 7.18
N LEU A 287 5.59 20.46 8.02
CA LEU A 287 5.61 21.46 9.10
C LEU A 287 5.86 22.89 8.61
N ILE A 288 6.25 23.05 7.35
CA ILE A 288 6.50 24.36 6.72
C ILE A 288 5.87 24.30 5.33
N ILE A 289 5.01 25.26 5.04
CA ILE A 289 4.27 25.33 3.78
C ILE A 289 4.52 26.69 3.15
N LYS A 290 4.90 26.67 1.88
CA LYS A 290 4.95 27.85 1.01
C LYS A 290 3.71 27.86 0.11
N ASP A 291 3.36 29.01 -0.44
CA ASP A 291 2.27 29.14 -1.43
C ASP A 291 0.91 28.62 -0.93
N VAL A 292 0.61 28.91 0.34
CA VAL A 292 -0.62 28.52 1.05
C VAL A 292 -1.89 28.78 0.23
N VAL A 293 -1.96 29.94 -0.43
CA VAL A 293 -3.12 30.32 -1.25
C VAL A 293 -3.35 29.33 -2.39
N GLN A 294 -2.30 28.92 -3.09
CA GLN A 294 -2.39 27.95 -4.19
C GLN A 294 -2.83 26.58 -3.69
N ILE A 295 -2.33 26.14 -2.54
CA ILE A 295 -2.73 24.87 -1.93
C ILE A 295 -4.21 24.90 -1.54
N ILE A 296 -4.67 25.98 -0.90
CA ILE A 296 -6.09 26.13 -0.52
C ILE A 296 -6.99 26.15 -1.75
N GLN A 297 -6.60 26.86 -2.81
CA GLN A 297 -7.34 26.86 -4.08
C GLN A 297 -7.40 25.46 -4.70
N SER A 298 -6.29 24.72 -4.66
CA SER A 298 -6.21 23.35 -5.20
C SER A 298 -7.06 22.37 -4.39
N LEU A 299 -7.01 22.43 -3.04
CA LEU A 299 -7.86 21.65 -2.14
C LEU A 299 -9.34 21.98 -2.34
N SER A 300 -9.67 23.26 -2.50
CA SER A 300 -11.05 23.70 -2.75
C SER A 300 -11.58 23.19 -4.08
N LYS A 301 -10.74 23.18 -5.13
CA LYS A 301 -11.09 22.57 -6.42
C LYS A 301 -11.30 21.07 -6.27
N ALA A 302 -10.42 20.40 -5.51
CA ALA A 302 -10.48 18.96 -5.31
C ALA A 302 -11.78 18.50 -4.63
N LEU A 303 -12.26 19.26 -3.64
CA LEU A 303 -13.57 19.04 -3.00
C LEU A 303 -14.76 19.20 -3.97
N GLY A 304 -14.57 19.87 -5.11
CA GLY A 304 -15.59 20.00 -6.15
C GLY A 304 -15.70 18.81 -7.09
N TYR A 305 -14.78 17.83 -7.03
CA TYR A 305 -14.84 16.64 -7.88
C TYR A 305 -15.96 15.67 -7.45
N PRO A 306 -16.51 14.86 -8.39
CA PRO A 306 -17.49 13.83 -8.07
C PRO A 306 -17.00 12.92 -6.94
N ASP A 307 -17.88 12.65 -5.97
CA ASP A 307 -17.61 11.80 -4.81
C ASP A 307 -16.45 12.24 -3.89
N SER A 308 -15.94 13.47 -4.04
CA SER A 308 -14.88 14.06 -3.21
C SER A 308 -15.35 15.21 -2.29
N TYR A 309 -16.62 15.60 -2.37
CA TYR A 309 -17.21 16.72 -1.61
C TYR A 309 -17.08 16.60 -0.09
N GLU A 310 -17.08 15.37 0.44
CA GLU A 310 -16.85 15.05 1.86
C GLU A 310 -15.57 14.22 2.06
N ASN A 311 -14.52 14.50 1.28
CA ASN A 311 -13.24 13.80 1.40
C ASN A 311 -12.48 14.22 2.68
N PRO A 312 -12.35 13.33 3.68
CA PRO A 312 -11.79 13.68 4.98
C PRO A 312 -10.30 14.03 4.90
N TYR A 313 -9.55 13.43 3.96
CA TYR A 313 -8.12 13.68 3.79
C TYR A 313 -7.84 15.08 3.25
N LEU A 314 -8.67 15.57 2.32
CA LEU A 314 -8.60 16.95 1.82
C LEU A 314 -8.89 17.96 2.93
N MET A 315 -9.95 17.74 3.70
CA MET A 315 -10.34 18.66 4.79
C MET A 315 -9.31 18.67 5.92
N LYS A 316 -8.74 17.51 6.27
CA LYS A 316 -7.66 17.40 7.24
C LYS A 316 -6.40 18.15 6.79
N CYS A 317 -6.03 18.01 5.52
CA CYS A 317 -4.94 18.79 4.94
C CYS A 317 -5.22 20.28 4.98
N LEU A 318 -6.45 20.71 4.66
CA LEU A 318 -6.85 22.11 4.72
C LEU A 318 -6.73 22.65 6.16
N MET A 319 -7.27 21.92 7.15
CA MET A 319 -7.14 22.27 8.56
C MET A 319 -5.67 22.43 8.98
N ARG A 320 -4.78 21.51 8.59
CA ARG A 320 -3.35 21.58 8.92
C ARG A 320 -2.64 22.75 8.25
N VAL A 321 -2.93 23.00 6.97
CA VAL A 321 -2.39 24.15 6.23
C VAL A 321 -2.79 25.45 6.91
N LEU A 322 -4.06 25.60 7.27
CA LEU A 322 -4.59 26.80 7.93
C LEU A 322 -4.03 26.99 9.34
N GLY A 323 -3.80 25.90 10.08
CA GLY A 323 -3.20 25.96 11.42
C GLY A 323 -1.73 26.42 11.44
N ILE A 324 -0.99 26.20 10.36
CA ILE A 324 0.45 26.54 10.26
C ILE A 324 0.69 27.83 9.48
N ALA A 325 -0.19 28.17 8.54
CA ALA A 325 0.00 29.30 7.64
C ALA A 325 -0.12 30.67 8.35
N THR A 326 0.78 31.59 7.99
CA THR A 326 0.57 33.02 8.22
C THR A 326 -0.22 33.60 7.05
N ILE A 327 -1.53 33.79 7.25
CA ILE A 327 -2.45 34.26 6.22
C ILE A 327 -2.64 35.78 6.41
N ALA A 328 -2.55 36.55 5.34
CA ALA A 328 -2.88 37.98 5.38
C ALA A 328 -4.39 38.18 5.54
N GLY A 329 -4.82 39.15 6.35
CA GLY A 329 -6.24 39.36 6.72
C GLY A 329 -7.25 39.41 5.56
N GLN A 330 -6.86 39.88 4.36
CA GLN A 330 -7.75 39.91 3.19
C GLN A 330 -8.12 38.51 2.67
N VAL A 331 -7.21 37.53 2.79
CA VAL A 331 -7.43 36.16 2.33
C VAL A 331 -8.25 35.35 3.34
N VAL A 332 -8.21 35.74 4.63
CA VAL A 332 -8.96 35.10 5.72
C VAL A 332 -10.47 35.16 5.46
N HIS A 333 -10.99 36.30 4.99
CA HIS A 333 -12.42 36.45 4.71
C HIS A 333 -12.89 35.53 3.58
N GLU A 334 -12.12 35.43 2.49
CA GLU A 334 -12.45 34.56 1.35
C GLU A 334 -12.45 33.07 1.74
N ILE A 335 -11.46 32.66 2.54
CA ILE A 335 -11.37 31.28 3.05
C ILE A 335 -12.55 30.99 3.98
N THR A 336 -12.85 31.91 4.90
CA THR A 336 -13.95 31.76 5.86
C THR A 336 -15.29 31.61 5.12
N ALA A 337 -15.56 32.50 4.16
CA ALA A 337 -16.79 32.45 3.37
C ALA A 337 -16.93 31.11 2.63
N ARG A 338 -15.83 30.57 2.10
CA ARG A 338 -15.82 29.27 1.42
C ARG A 338 -16.08 28.11 2.38
N LEU A 339 -15.42 28.07 3.55
CA LEU A 339 -15.63 27.03 4.56
C LEU A 339 -17.06 27.06 5.10
N VAL A 340 -17.64 28.26 5.29
CA VAL A 340 -19.05 28.41 5.67
C VAL A 340 -19.98 27.90 4.58
N GLY A 341 -19.66 28.14 3.30
CA GLY A 341 -20.42 27.55 2.18
C GLY A 341 -20.43 26.03 2.23
N ILE A 342 -19.27 25.40 2.41
CA ILE A 342 -19.15 23.94 2.56
C ILE A 342 -19.95 23.45 3.78
N LEU A 343 -19.85 24.14 4.92
CA LEU A 343 -20.62 23.80 6.12
C LEU A 343 -22.14 23.83 5.87
N MET A 344 -22.64 24.84 5.15
CA MET A 344 -24.06 24.94 4.82
C MET A 344 -24.53 23.79 3.92
N GLU A 345 -23.69 23.33 2.99
CA GLU A 345 -24.00 22.18 2.14
C GLU A 345 -24.06 20.88 2.95
N VAL A 346 -23.05 20.65 3.78
CA VAL A 346 -22.89 19.45 4.62
C VAL A 346 -23.98 19.35 5.68
N CYS A 347 -24.42 20.48 6.27
CA CYS A 347 -25.52 20.52 7.23
C CYS A 347 -26.84 19.95 6.68
N ASN A 348 -27.03 19.94 5.34
CA ASN A 348 -28.22 19.37 4.74
C ASN A 348 -28.22 17.84 4.76
N ASN A 349 -27.04 17.20 4.70
CA ASN A 349 -26.91 15.74 4.70
C ASN A 349 -25.48 15.31 5.07
N PRO A 350 -25.10 15.33 6.36
CA PRO A 350 -23.76 14.97 6.79
C PRO A 350 -23.53 13.45 6.63
N LYS A 351 -22.52 13.05 5.84
CA LYS A 351 -22.22 11.63 5.59
C LYS A 351 -20.94 11.16 6.29
N ASN A 352 -19.93 12.03 6.42
CA ASN A 352 -18.62 11.68 6.94
C ASN A 352 -18.29 12.45 8.23
N PRO A 353 -18.22 11.77 9.40
CA PRO A 353 -17.97 12.43 10.68
C PRO A 353 -16.54 12.99 10.80
N ASP A 354 -15.54 12.32 10.22
CA ASP A 354 -14.14 12.81 10.24
C ASP A 354 -14.00 14.10 9.44
N PHE A 355 -14.63 14.15 8.26
CA PHE A 355 -14.70 15.36 7.46
C PHE A 355 -15.31 16.52 8.26
N ASN A 356 -16.45 16.28 8.93
CA ASN A 356 -17.13 17.29 9.73
C ASN A 356 -16.25 17.81 10.87
N HIS A 357 -15.56 16.91 11.58
CA HIS A 357 -14.63 17.27 12.62
C HIS A 357 -13.52 18.19 12.08
N TYR A 358 -12.86 17.80 10.98
CA TYR A 358 -11.80 18.61 10.38
C TYR A 358 -12.30 19.94 9.81
N LEU A 359 -13.55 20.00 9.33
CA LEU A 359 -14.16 21.25 8.86
C LEU A 359 -14.35 22.25 10.01
N PHE A 360 -14.83 21.79 11.16
CA PHE A 360 -14.95 22.65 12.35
C PHE A 360 -13.58 23.12 12.86
N GLU A 361 -12.58 22.23 12.88
CA GLU A 361 -11.21 22.60 13.25
C GLU A 361 -10.60 23.60 12.25
N ALA A 362 -10.85 23.44 10.95
CA ALA A 362 -10.43 24.40 9.93
C ALA A 362 -11.06 25.78 10.14
N LEU A 363 -12.36 25.84 10.44
CA LEU A 363 -13.06 27.09 10.78
C LEU A 363 -12.47 27.73 12.04
N ALA A 364 -12.24 26.95 13.09
CA ALA A 364 -11.64 27.42 14.33
C ALA A 364 -10.24 28.00 14.11
N ALA A 365 -9.41 27.34 13.31
CA ALA A 365 -8.07 27.81 12.96
C ALA A 365 -8.08 29.17 12.25
N VAL A 366 -9.00 29.36 11.30
CA VAL A 366 -9.11 30.61 10.53
C VAL A 366 -9.66 31.76 11.40
N ILE A 367 -10.69 31.49 12.22
CA ILE A 367 -11.27 32.49 13.12
C ILE A 367 -10.26 32.91 14.19
N GLY A 368 -9.52 31.95 14.78
CA GLY A 368 -8.48 32.25 15.75
C GLY A 368 -7.40 33.18 15.18
N LYS A 369 -7.01 32.96 13.92
CA LYS A 369 -6.03 33.82 13.23
C LYS A 369 -6.56 35.22 12.92
N ALA A 370 -7.85 35.36 12.62
CA ALA A 370 -8.48 36.67 12.43
C ALA A 370 -8.45 37.50 13.72
N GLY A 371 -8.77 36.87 14.86
CA GLY A 371 -8.77 37.53 16.17
C GLY A 371 -7.37 37.89 16.70
N GLU A 372 -6.32 37.19 16.27
CA GLU A 372 -4.93 37.55 16.59
C GLU A 372 -4.41 38.78 15.80
N GLN A 373 -4.99 39.07 14.62
CA GLN A 373 -4.54 40.15 13.73
C GLN A 373 -5.31 41.47 13.93
N ASP A 374 -6.43 41.45 14.65
CA ASP A 374 -7.26 42.62 14.98
C ASP A 374 -7.57 42.60 16.50
N PRO A 375 -6.63 43.07 17.36
CA PRO A 375 -6.72 42.95 18.83
C PRO A 375 -7.79 43.83 19.50
#